data_AF-A0A7V7XMZ0-F1
#
_entry.id   AF-A0A7V7XMZ0-F1
#
_cell.length_a   1.000
_cell.length_b   1.000
_cell.length_c   1.000
_cell.angle_alpha   90.00
_cell.angle_beta   90.00
_cell.angle_gamma   90.00
#
_symmetry.space_group_name_H-M   'P 1'
#
loop_
_entity.id
_entity.type
_entity.pdbx_description
1 polymer ?
#
loop_
_entity_poly.entity_id
_entity_poly.type
_entity_poly.pdbx_seq_one_letter_code
_entity_poly.pdbx_strand_id
1 'polypeptide(L)'
;MRILSAHGVADCVVAANLLRQVLIDHKSTQQSAEHWEHLANDYGAQLKAYGEAIRLATGREVREFWLFLPVAGGAVRLDTDASRG
;
A
#
# COMPACT_ATOMS: atom_id res chain seq x y z
N MET A 1 -2.76 -11.05 23.54
CA MET A 1 -3.96 -10.64 22.80
C MET A 1 -3.92 -11.28 21.41
N ARG A 2 -4.98 -11.96 20.95
CA ARG A 2 -5.04 -12.58 19.61
C ARG A 2 -6.02 -11.78 18.75
N ILE A 3 -5.57 -11.25 17.62
CA ILE A 3 -6.45 -10.60 16.64
C ILE A 3 -7.17 -11.71 15.87
N LEU A 4 -8.51 -11.68 15.87
CA LEU A 4 -9.36 -12.67 15.19
C LEU A 4 -9.80 -12.20 13.80
N SER A 5 -10.04 -10.90 13.65
CA SER A 5 -10.32 -10.25 12.38
C SER A 5 -9.77 -8.83 12.39
N ALA A 6 -9.41 -8.33 11.22
CA ALA A 6 -9.05 -6.94 10.98
C ALA A 6 -9.90 -6.41 9.83
N HIS A 7 -10.36 -5.18 9.95
CA HIS A 7 -11.20 -4.52 8.97
C HIS A 7 -10.60 -3.16 8.62
N GLY A 8 -10.80 -2.73 7.38
CA GLY A 8 -10.31 -1.45 6.88
C GLY A 8 -10.84 -1.16 5.48
N VAL A 9 -10.45 -0.01 4.94
CA VAL A 9 -10.86 0.44 3.60
C VAL A 9 -9.59 0.84 2.87
N ALA A 10 -9.35 0.21 1.72
CA ALA A 10 -8.31 0.67 0.80
C ALA A 10 -8.85 1.86 0.00
N ASP A 11 -8.06 2.93 -0.11
CA ASP A 11 -8.49 4.16 -0.78
C ASP A 11 -8.71 3.96 -2.28
N CYS A 12 -7.77 3.29 -2.94
CA CYS A 12 -7.87 3.02 -4.37
C CYS A 12 -7.17 1.72 -4.78
N VAL A 13 -7.84 0.92 -5.61
CA VAL A 13 -7.28 -0.26 -6.25
C VAL A 13 -7.58 -0.17 -7.74
N VAL A 14 -6.53 -0.16 -8.55
CA VAL A 14 -6.65 -0.09 -10.01
C VAL A 14 -6.16 -1.37 -10.65
N ALA A 15 -6.89 -1.85 -11.65
CA ALA A 15 -6.44 -2.97 -12.47
C ALA A 15 -5.46 -2.46 -13.52
N ALA A 16 -4.18 -2.84 -13.41
CA ALA A 16 -3.19 -2.59 -14.46
C ALA A 16 -3.43 -3.51 -15.67
N ASN A 17 -3.98 -4.71 -15.43
CA ASN A 17 -4.52 -5.62 -16.45
C ASN A 17 -5.43 -6.68 -15.79
N LEU A 18 -5.82 -7.70 -16.55
CA LEU A 18 -6.67 -8.80 -16.05
C LEU A 18 -6.06 -9.56 -14.85
N LEU A 19 -4.74 -9.57 -14.67
CA LEU A 19 -4.08 -10.35 -13.62
C LEU A 19 -3.34 -9.50 -12.58
N ARG A 20 -3.15 -8.20 -12.84
CA ARG A 20 -2.33 -7.32 -12.02
C ARG A 20 -3.12 -6.15 -11.50
N GLN A 21 -3.04 -5.93 -10.20
CA GLN A 21 -3.60 -4.78 -9.52
C GLN A 21 -2.50 -3.91 -8.92
N VAL A 22 -2.79 -2.63 -8.80
CA VAL A 22 -1.97 -1.64 -8.09
C VAL A 22 -2.83 -1.04 -6.99
N LEU A 23 -2.29 -0.98 -5.79
CA LEU A 23 -2.93 -0.35 -4.64
C LEU A 23 -2.31 1.03 -4.42
N ILE A 24 -3.17 2.04 -4.30
CA ILE A 24 -2.78 3.43 -4.04
C ILE A 24 -3.50 3.87 -2.78
N ASP A 25 -2.73 4.31 -1.79
CA ASP A 25 -3.22 4.83 -0.52
C ASP A 25 -2.86 6.31 -0.38
N HIS A 26 -3.83 7.11 0.04
CA HIS A 26 -3.72 8.55 0.13
C HIS A 26 -3.33 8.96 1.54
N LYS A 27 -2.22 9.70 1.68
CA LYS A 27 -1.79 10.25 2.96
C LYS A 27 -1.51 11.75 2.87
N SER A 28 -2.20 12.54 3.68
CA SER A 28 -2.04 14.00 3.77
C SER A 28 -0.85 14.40 4.64
N THR A 29 0.38 14.07 4.21
CA THR A 29 1.61 14.49 4.89
C THR A 29 2.19 15.78 4.29
N GLN A 30 2.79 16.62 5.13
CA GLN A 30 3.60 17.77 4.70
C GLN A 30 5.11 17.48 4.69
N GLN A 31 5.50 16.23 4.99
CA GLN A 31 6.90 15.83 5.04
C GLN A 31 7.58 16.01 3.68
N SER A 32 8.82 16.51 3.72
CA SER A 32 9.72 16.63 2.57
C SER A 32 10.03 15.26 1.95
N ALA A 33 10.44 15.28 0.68
CA ALA A 33 10.74 14.07 -0.11
C ALA A 33 11.79 13.14 0.55
N GLU A 34 12.73 13.70 1.31
CA GLU A 34 13.75 12.94 2.06
C GLU A 34 13.17 11.97 3.10
N HIS A 35 11.91 12.17 3.53
CA HIS A 35 11.23 11.32 4.52
C HIS A 35 10.25 10.32 3.89
N TRP A 36 10.04 10.36 2.57
CA TRP A 36 9.00 9.55 1.93
C TRP A 36 9.28 8.05 2.01
N GLU A 37 10.55 7.63 1.95
CA GLU A 37 10.94 6.22 2.12
C GLU A 37 10.63 5.73 3.54
N HIS A 38 10.87 6.56 4.57
CA HIS A 38 10.47 6.24 5.94
C HIS A 38 8.95 6.09 6.04
N LEU A 39 8.20 6.98 5.42
CA LEU A 39 6.75 6.92 5.39
C LEU A 39 6.23 5.66 4.71
N ALA A 40 6.86 5.23 3.61
CA ALA A 40 6.56 3.98 2.94
C ALA A 40 6.77 2.77 3.85
N ASN A 41 7.81 2.79 4.70
CA ASN A 41 8.04 1.75 5.70
C ASN A 41 6.97 1.75 6.81
N ASP A 42 6.58 2.94 7.32
CA ASP A 42 5.58 3.08 8.37
C ASP A 42 4.21 2.52 7.97
N TYR A 43 3.80 2.75 6.72
CA TYR A 43 2.53 2.23 6.18
C TYR A 43 2.67 0.85 5.53
N GLY A 44 3.88 0.28 5.48
CA GLY A 44 4.16 -1.00 4.84
C GLY A 44 3.27 -2.14 5.33
N ALA A 45 3.11 -2.26 6.65
CA ALA A 45 2.27 -3.31 7.23
C ALA A 45 0.79 -3.16 6.88
N GLN A 46 0.27 -1.93 6.87
CA GLN A 46 -1.12 -1.64 6.50
C GLN A 46 -1.38 -1.99 5.04
N LEU A 47 -0.50 -1.55 4.13
CA LEU A 47 -0.66 -1.78 2.70
C LEU A 47 -0.52 -3.27 2.34
N LYS A 48 0.40 -3.99 3.00
CA LYS A 48 0.50 -5.46 2.87
C LYS A 48 -0.78 -6.16 3.32
N ALA A 49 -1.39 -5.74 4.43
CA ALA A 49 -2.66 -6.31 4.90
C ALA A 49 -3.81 -6.07 3.91
N TYR A 50 -3.89 -4.89 3.30
CA TYR A 50 -4.86 -4.62 2.22
C TYR A 50 -4.59 -5.49 0.99
N GLY A 51 -3.33 -5.60 0.56
CA GLY A 51 -2.95 -6.46 -0.56
C GLY A 51 -3.36 -7.93 -0.36
N GLU A 52 -3.15 -8.45 0.85
CA GLU A 52 -3.58 -9.80 1.21
C GLU A 52 -5.11 -9.94 1.18
N ALA A 53 -5.84 -9.01 1.79
CA ALA A 53 -7.30 -9.03 1.81
C ALA A 53 -7.89 -9.00 0.39
N ILE A 54 -7.34 -8.14 -0.48
CA ILE A 54 -7.75 -8.04 -1.88
C ILE A 54 -7.46 -9.33 -2.64
N ARG A 55 -6.29 -9.93 -2.46
CA ARG A 55 -5.93 -11.21 -3.07
C ARG A 55 -6.90 -12.31 -2.65
N LEU A 56 -7.22 -12.40 -1.35
CA LEU A 56 -8.16 -13.40 -0.83
C LEU A 56 -9.58 -13.18 -1.36
N ALA A 57 -10.04 -11.92 -1.48
CA ALA A 57 -11.39 -11.60 -1.94
C ALA A 57 -11.57 -11.75 -3.47
N THR A 58 -10.52 -11.49 -4.25
CA THR A 58 -10.62 -11.37 -5.73
C THR A 58 -9.87 -12.45 -6.51
N GLY A 59 -8.96 -13.17 -5.86
CA GLY A 59 -8.04 -14.11 -6.51
C GLY A 59 -6.93 -13.45 -7.35
N ARG A 60 -6.80 -12.10 -7.32
CA ARG A 60 -5.83 -11.34 -8.12
C ARG A 60 -4.77 -10.74 -7.22
N GLU A 61 -3.53 -10.69 -7.70
CA GLU A 61 -2.42 -10.16 -6.92
C GLU A 61 -2.26 -8.65 -7.08
N VAL A 62 -2.03 -7.97 -5.96
CA VAL A 62 -1.53 -6.60 -5.93
C VAL A 62 -0.02 -6.64 -6.12
N ARG A 63 0.46 -6.07 -7.23
CA ARG A 63 1.88 -6.12 -7.64
C ARG A 63 2.67 -4.90 -7.20
N GLU A 64 1.99 -3.78 -6.99
CA GLU A 64 2.61 -2.53 -6.59
C GLU A 64 1.74 -1.85 -5.53
N PHE A 65 2.42 -1.19 -4.61
CA PHE A 65 1.82 -0.45 -3.51
C PHE A 65 2.42 0.95 -3.52
N TRP A 66 1.56 1.96 -3.55
CA TRP A 66 1.95 3.35 -3.66
C TRP A 66 1.29 4.16 -2.56
N LEU A 67 2.06 5.06 -1.95
CA LEU A 67 1.55 6.17 -1.16
C LEU A 67 1.48 7.39 -2.05
N PHE A 68 0.28 7.91 -2.27
CA PHE A 68 0.04 9.20 -2.90
C PHE A 68 -0.01 10.30 -1.83
N LEU A 69 0.85 11.30 -1.98
CA LEU A 69 1.10 12.36 -1.01
C LEU A 69 0.69 13.71 -1.62
N PRO A 70 -0.62 14.01 -1.74
CA PRO A 70 -1.09 15.17 -2.52
C PRO A 70 -0.63 16.50 -1.94
N VAL A 71 -0.50 16.61 -0.61
CA VAL A 71 -0.05 17.83 0.06
C VAL A 71 1.43 18.11 -0.23
N ALA A 72 2.25 17.06 -0.28
CA ALA A 72 3.66 17.15 -0.67
C ALA A 72 3.88 17.12 -2.20
N GLY A 73 2.82 16.93 -2.99
CA GLY A 73 2.84 16.95 -4.45
C GLY A 73 3.52 15.76 -5.11
N GLY A 74 3.52 14.57 -4.49
CA GLY A 74 4.22 13.41 -5.04
C GLY A 74 3.64 12.05 -4.67
N ALA A 75 4.39 11.01 -4.99
CA ALA A 75 4.07 9.63 -4.67
C ALA A 75 5.34 8.83 -4.41
N VAL A 76 5.26 7.87 -3.50
CA VAL A 76 6.35 6.94 -3.20
C VAL A 76 5.84 5.51 -3.31
N ARG A 77 6.61 4.66 -3.99
CA ARG A 77 6.32 3.22 -4.06
C ARG A 77 6.94 2.53 -2.86
N LEU A 78 6.24 1.55 -2.31
CA LEU A 78 6.81 0.67 -1.31
C LEU A 78 7.72 -0.36 -1.99
N ASP A 79 8.89 -0.59 -1.41
CA ASP A 79 9.70 -1.75 -1.74
C ASP A 79 9.16 -2.99 -1.04
N THR A 80 8.41 -3.80 -1.78
CA THR A 80 7.84 -5.05 -1.28
C THR A 80 8.85 -6.20 -1.22
N ASP A 81 10.03 -6.04 -1.82
CA ASP A 81 11.09 -7.06 -1.87
C ASP A 81 12.00 -7.07 -0.63
N ALA A 82 11.85 -6.11 0.30
CA ALA A 82 12.65 -6.02 1.52
C ALA A 82 12.34 -7.12 2.59
N SER A 83 11.54 -8.14 2.25
CA SER A 83 11.17 -9.25 3.16
C SER A 83 11.41 -10.65 2.58
N ARG A 84 12.47 -10.83 1.78
CA ARG A 84 13.07 -12.15 1.46
C ARG A 84 14.32 -12.46 2.31
N GLY A 85 14.32 -12.00 3.57
CA GLY A 85 15.28 -12.39 4.61
C GLY A 85 14.59 -13.21 5.68
#